data_AF-A0A928MSU8-F1
#
_entry.id   AF-A0A928MSU8-F1
#
_cell.length_a   1.000
_cell.length_b   1.000
_cell.length_c   1.000
_cell.angle_alpha   90.00
_cell.angle_beta   90.00
_cell.angle_gamma   90.00
#
_symmetry.space_group_name_H-M   'P 1'
#
loop_
_entity.id
_entity.type
_entity.pdbx_description
1 polymer ?
#
loop_
_entity_poly.entity_id
_entity_poly.type
_entity_poly.pdbx_seq_one_letter_code
_entity_poly.pdbx_strand_id
1 'polypeptide(L)' 'MNVYEIGNMGEKLKNNVYPGRGIVLGVTPDGKKAVAAYFIMG' A
#
# COMPACT_ATOMS: atom_id res chain seq x y z
N MET A 1 -8.97 14.27 3.24
CA MET A 1 -8.30 13.06 2.72
C MET A 1 -7.37 12.57 3.81
N ASN A 2 -7.73 11.49 4.52
CA ASN A 2 -6.90 10.96 5.59
C ASN A 2 -5.80 10.07 4.98
N VAL A 3 -4.55 10.46 5.12
CA VAL A 3 -3.39 9.72 4.59
C VAL A 3 -3.02 8.49 5.43
N TYR A 4 -3.64 8.31 6.60
CA TYR A 4 -3.37 7.22 7.56
C TYR A 4 -4.40 6.08 7.51
N GLU A 5 -5.21 6.02 6.46
CA GLU A 5 -6.23 4.97 6.37
C GLU A 5 -5.62 3.58 6.10
N ILE A 6 -5.99 2.63 6.96
CA ILE A 6 -5.70 1.21 6.81
C ILE A 6 -6.73 0.59 5.84
N GLY A 7 -6.28 -0.19 4.85
CA GLY A 7 -7.18 -0.85 3.90
C GLY A 7 -6.42 -1.63 2.83
N ASN A 8 -7.15 -2.32 1.95
CA ASN A 8 -6.54 -3.09 0.88
C ASN A 8 -5.87 -2.16 -0.15
N MET A 9 -4.58 -2.36 -0.40
CA MET A 9 -3.81 -1.55 -1.35
C MET A 9 -4.39 -1.59 -2.76
N GLY A 10 -4.80 -2.78 -3.23
CA GLY A 10 -5.32 -2.97 -4.58
C GLY A 10 -6.59 -2.17 -4.83
N GLU A 11 -7.53 -2.19 -3.87
CA GLU A 11 -8.77 -1.41 -3.95
C GLU A 11 -8.51 0.10 -3.98
N LYS A 12 -7.52 0.57 -3.20
CA LYS A 12 -7.16 1.99 -3.14
C LYS A 12 -6.49 2.49 -4.41
N LEU A 13 -5.71 1.64 -5.08
CA LEU A 13 -5.00 2.01 -6.30
C LEU A 13 -5.81 1.76 -7.57
N LYS A 14 -6.83 0.91 -7.53
CA LYS A 14 -7.59 0.46 -8.71
C LYS A 14 -8.11 1.60 -9.60
N ASN A 15 -8.58 2.69 -9.00
CA ASN A 15 -9.13 3.85 -9.73
C ASN A 15 -8.18 5.07 -9.73
N ASN A 16 -6.96 4.89 -9.23
CA ASN A 16 -5.94 5.94 -9.19
C ASN A 16 -4.83 5.60 -10.18
N VAL A 17 -4.99 6.07 -11.42
CA VAL A 17 -4.07 5.78 -12.53
C VAL A 17 -2.66 6.35 -12.27
N TYR A 18 -2.56 7.41 -11.46
CA TYR A 18 -1.29 8.07 -11.11
C TYR A 18 -1.17 8.25 -9.59
N PRO A 19 -0.83 7.18 -8.85
CA PRO A 19 -0.71 7.25 -7.40
C PRO A 19 0.61 7.90 -6.95
N GLY A 20 1.54 8.15 -7.87
CA GLY A 20 2.85 8.74 -7.59
C GLY A 20 3.72 7.78 -6.79
N ARG A 21 4.01 8.10 -5.53
CA ARG A 21 4.89 7.32 -4.66
C ARG A 21 4.14 6.85 -3.42
N GLY A 22 4.45 5.65 -2.94
CA GLY A 22 3.79 5.10 -1.76
C GLY A 22 4.66 4.13 -0.98
N ILE A 23 4.35 4.02 0.31
CA ILE A 23 4.90 3.03 1.23
C ILE A 23 3.75 2.16 1.71
N VAL A 24 3.98 0.86 1.73
CA VAL A 24 3.02 -0.15 2.20
C VAL A 24 3.68 -0.93 3.32
N LEU A 25 2.99 -0.99 4.45
CA LEU A 25 3.41 -1.78 5.60
C LEU A 25 2.39 -2.89 5.83
N GLY A 26 2.88 -4.08 6.16
CA GLY A 26 2.03 -5.22 6.41
C GLY A 26 2.76 -6.39 7.03
N VAL A 27 2.10 -7.54 7.04
CA VAL A 27 2.66 -8.81 7.49
C VAL A 27 2.37 -9.89 6.46
N THR A 28 3.17 -10.95 6.45
CA THR A 28 2.87 -12.15 5.64
C THR A 28 1.53 -12.77 6.08
N PRO A 29 0.85 -13.56 5.23
CA PRO A 29 -0.44 -14.17 5.58
C PRO A 29 -0.40 -15.04 6.84
N ASP A 30 0.76 -15.62 7.16
CA ASP A 30 1.00 -16.41 8.38
C ASP A 30 1.35 -15.56 9.62
N GLY A 31 1.46 -14.23 9.48
CA GLY A 31 1.76 -13.28 10.54
C GLY A 31 3.22 -13.32 11.06
N LYS A 32 4.09 -14.15 10.49
CA LYS A 32 5.43 -14.39 11.05
C LYS A 32 6.48 -13.38 10.63
N LYS A 33 6.22 -12.62 9.56
CA LYS A 33 7.18 -11.66 9.01
C LYS A 33 6.50 -10.32 8.78
N ALA A 34 7.16 -9.25 9.23
CA ALA A 34 6.82 -7.89 8.83
C ALA A 34 7.31 -7.65 7.40
N VAL A 35 6.54 -6.86 6.65
CA VAL A 35 6.82 -6.52 5.26
C VAL A 35 6.73 -5.00 5.10
N ALA A 36 7.73 -4.42 4.45
CA ALA A 36 7.70 -3.04 3.97
C ALA A 36 7.96 -3.04 2.47
N ALA A 37 7.11 -2.35 1.71
CA ALA A 37 7.27 -2.16 0.28
C ALA A 37 7.20 -0.68 -0.06
N TYR A 38 8.01 -0.26 -1.02
CA TYR A 38 8.05 1.10 -1.55
C TYR A 38 7.90 1.05 -3.07
N PHE A 39 7.14 1.99 -3.63
CA PHE A 39 6.98 2.11 -5.06
C PHE A 39 7.00 3.56 -5.52
N ILE A 40 7.42 3.73 -6.77
CA ILE A 40 7.28 4.95 -7.57
C ILE A 40 6.58 4.54 -8.85
N MET A 41 5.46 5.19 -9.15
CA MET A 41 4.74 5.09 -10.43
C MET A 41 4.81 6.44 -11.13
N GLY A 42 5.23 6.42 -12.39
CA GLY A 42 5.36 7.56 -13.29
C GLY A 42 4.79 7.23 -14.66
#